data_AF-A0A8C6G517-F1
#
_entry.id   AF-A0A8C6G517-F1
#
_cell.length_a   1.000
_cell.length_b   1.000
_cell.length_c   1.000
_cell.angle_alpha   90.00
_cell.angle_beta   90.00
_cell.angle_gamma   90.00
#
_symmetry.space_group_name_H-M   'P 1'
#
loop_
_entity.id
_entity.type
_entity.pdbx_description
1 polymer ?
#
loop_
_entity_poly.entity_id
_entity_poly.type
_entity_poly.pdbx_seq_one_letter_code
_entity_poly.pdbx_strand_id
1 'polypeptide(L)'
;METWEVSVPDDRAEQRTCLICGDRATGLHYGIISCEGCKGFFKRSICNKRVYRCSRDKNCVMSRKQRNRCQYCRLLKCLQMGMNRKAIREDGMPGGRNKSIGPVQISEEEIERIMSGQEFEEEANHWSNHGDSDHSSPGNRASESNQPSPGSTLSSSRSVELNGFMAFRDQYMGMSVPPHYQYIPHLFSYSGHSPLLPPQARSLDPQSYSLIHQLMSAEDLEPLGTPMLIEDGYAVTQAELFALLCRLADELLFRQIAWIKKLPFFCELSIKDYTCLLSSTWQELILLSSLTVYSKQIFGELADVTAKYSPSDEELHRFSDEGMEVIERLIYLYHKFHQLKVSNEEYACMKAINFLNQDIRGLTSASQLEQLNKRYWYICQDFTEYKYTHQPNRFPDLMMCLPEIRYIAGKMVNVPLEQLPLLFKVVLHSCKTSTVKE
;
A
#
# COMPACT_ATOMS: atom_id res chain seq x y z
N MET A 1 -16.36 42.60 -43.27
CA MET A 1 -15.05 41.95 -43.26
C MET A 1 -15.13 40.85 -42.23
N GLU A 2 -15.47 39.65 -42.68
CA GLU A 2 -15.46 38.42 -41.89
C GLU A 2 -14.03 37.87 -41.90
N THR A 3 -13.46 37.61 -40.73
CA THR A 3 -12.18 36.90 -40.60
C THR A 3 -12.45 35.49 -40.10
N TRP A 4 -12.10 34.54 -40.96
CA TRP A 4 -12.34 33.11 -40.86
C TRP A 4 -11.33 32.43 -39.94
N GLU A 5 -11.82 31.50 -39.11
CA GLU A 5 -11.02 30.51 -38.39
C GLU A 5 -10.29 29.59 -39.38
N VAL A 6 -9.02 29.28 -39.09
CA VAL A 6 -8.29 28.19 -39.75
C VAL A 6 -7.84 27.19 -38.69
N SER A 7 -8.56 26.07 -38.63
CA SER A 7 -8.17 24.86 -37.93
C SER A 7 -7.21 24.05 -38.81
N VAL A 8 -6.04 23.71 -38.27
CA VAL A 8 -5.03 22.88 -38.95
C VAL A 8 -5.36 21.39 -38.69
N PRO A 9 -5.50 20.54 -39.74
CA PRO A 9 -5.76 19.12 -39.57
C PRO A 9 -4.45 18.32 -39.34
N ASP A 10 -4.46 17.41 -38.35
CA ASP A 10 -3.36 16.49 -38.02
C ASP A 10 -3.40 15.24 -38.94
N ASP A 11 -2.46 15.19 -39.90
CA ASP A 11 -2.34 14.15 -40.93
C ASP A 11 -1.21 13.15 -40.61
N ARG A 12 -1.31 12.41 -39.49
CA ARG A 12 -0.36 11.36 -39.07
C ARG A 12 -0.99 9.96 -38.96
N ALA A 13 -1.93 9.63 -39.82
CA ALA A 13 -2.58 8.31 -39.88
C ALA A 13 -1.94 7.32 -40.88
N GLU A 14 -0.64 7.44 -41.16
CA GLU A 14 0.04 6.59 -42.15
C GLU A 14 0.61 5.27 -41.56
N GLN A 15 -0.03 4.17 -41.96
CA GLN A 15 0.56 2.86 -42.33
C GLN A 15 1.53 2.16 -41.36
N ARG A 16 1.00 1.67 -40.23
CA ARG A 16 1.75 0.82 -39.30
C ARG A 16 2.06 -0.58 -39.89
N THR A 17 3.32 -1.05 -39.77
CA THR A 17 3.76 -2.41 -40.18
C THR A 17 3.83 -3.38 -39.00
N CYS A 18 3.53 -4.66 -39.23
CA CYS A 18 3.55 -5.70 -38.21
C CYS A 18 4.97 -6.02 -37.75
N LEU A 19 5.24 -5.87 -36.45
CA LEU A 19 6.55 -6.08 -35.83
C LEU A 19 7.08 -7.52 -35.94
N ILE A 20 6.22 -8.50 -36.23
CA ILE A 20 6.61 -9.91 -36.34
C ILE A 20 7.08 -10.26 -37.76
N CYS A 21 6.28 -9.90 -38.77
CA CYS A 21 6.48 -10.40 -40.15
C CYS A 21 6.53 -9.31 -41.22
N GLY A 22 6.44 -8.03 -40.85
CA GLY A 22 6.48 -6.90 -41.78
C GLY A 22 5.23 -6.71 -42.66
N ASP A 23 4.19 -7.52 -42.47
CA ASP A 23 2.90 -7.36 -43.17
C ASP A 23 2.15 -6.10 -42.68
N ARG A 24 1.12 -5.65 -43.40
CA ARG A 24 0.31 -4.49 -43.01
C ARG A 24 -0.35 -4.75 -41.64
N ALA A 25 -0.08 -3.91 -40.64
CA ALA A 25 -0.68 -4.05 -39.31
C ALA A 25 -2.12 -3.55 -39.32
N THR A 26 -2.97 -4.19 -38.53
CA THR A 26 -4.38 -3.79 -38.35
C THR A 26 -4.61 -3.05 -37.04
N GLY A 27 -3.63 -3.04 -36.14
CA GLY A 27 -3.69 -2.33 -34.87
C GLY A 27 -2.80 -2.95 -33.80
N LEU A 28 -3.06 -2.57 -32.55
CA LEU A 28 -2.48 -3.19 -31.36
C LEU A 28 -3.22 -4.50 -31.08
N HIS A 29 -2.49 -5.62 -31.05
CA HIS A 29 -3.00 -6.91 -30.62
C HIS A 29 -2.05 -7.52 -29.61
N TYR A 30 -2.58 -7.91 -28.45
CA TYR A 30 -1.83 -8.53 -27.35
C TYR A 30 -0.59 -7.72 -26.93
N GLY A 31 -0.67 -6.39 -26.91
CA GLY A 31 0.45 -5.54 -26.48
C GLY A 31 1.21 -4.85 -27.61
N ILE A 32 1.15 -5.34 -28.85
CA ILE A 32 2.01 -4.84 -29.94
C ILE A 32 1.31 -4.60 -31.27
N ILE A 33 1.91 -3.75 -32.09
CA ILE A 33 1.48 -3.51 -33.48
C ILE A 33 1.69 -4.77 -34.31
N SER A 34 0.59 -5.40 -34.73
CA SER A 34 0.65 -6.64 -35.51
C SER A 34 -0.48 -6.77 -36.54
N CYS A 35 -0.33 -7.72 -37.46
CA CYS A 35 -1.36 -8.06 -38.45
C CYS A 35 -2.29 -9.15 -37.90
N GLU A 36 -3.50 -9.29 -38.48
CA GLU A 36 -4.46 -10.34 -38.10
C GLU A 36 -3.86 -11.76 -38.19
N GLY A 37 -2.92 -11.99 -39.11
CA GLY A 37 -2.26 -13.28 -39.26
C GLY A 37 -1.39 -13.66 -38.06
N CYS A 38 -0.67 -12.70 -37.45
CA CYS A 38 0.16 -12.95 -36.27
C CYS A 38 -0.65 -12.91 -34.97
N LYS A 39 -1.67 -12.06 -34.89
CA LYS A 39 -2.67 -12.08 -33.81
C LYS A 39 -3.33 -13.46 -33.69
N GLY A 40 -3.93 -13.96 -34.77
CA GLY A 40 -4.62 -15.25 -34.75
C GLY A 40 -3.67 -16.42 -34.51
N PHE A 41 -2.44 -16.35 -35.02
CA PHE A 41 -1.41 -17.35 -34.73
C PHE A 41 -1.10 -17.39 -33.23
N PHE A 42 -0.75 -16.25 -32.63
CA PHE A 42 -0.42 -16.16 -31.20
C PHE A 42 -1.56 -16.67 -30.31
N LYS A 43 -2.81 -16.23 -30.57
CA LYS A 43 -3.99 -16.73 -29.85
C LYS A 43 -4.09 -18.26 -29.86
N ARG A 44 -4.00 -18.87 -31.06
CA ARG A 44 -4.13 -20.33 -31.21
C ARG A 44 -2.97 -21.10 -30.60
N SER A 45 -1.77 -20.53 -30.62
CA SER A 45 -0.59 -21.16 -30.03
C SER A 45 -0.70 -21.23 -28.51
N ILE A 46 -1.16 -20.15 -27.86
CA ILE A 46 -1.35 -20.08 -26.41
C ILE A 46 -2.59 -20.87 -25.95
N CYS A 47 -3.78 -20.60 -26.52
CA CYS A 47 -5.02 -21.27 -26.07
C CYS A 47 -4.98 -22.79 -26.22
N ASN A 48 -4.33 -23.30 -27.27
CA ASN A 48 -4.24 -24.74 -27.52
C ASN A 48 -2.94 -25.34 -26.97
N LYS A 49 -2.20 -24.60 -26.11
CA LYS A 49 -0.98 -25.07 -25.43
C LYS A 49 0.01 -25.74 -26.41
N ARG A 50 0.24 -25.13 -27.58
CA ARG A 50 1.00 -25.75 -28.70
C ARG A 50 2.51 -25.64 -28.47
N VAL A 51 3.17 -26.78 -28.38
CA VAL A 51 4.64 -26.87 -28.41
C VAL A 51 5.12 -27.10 -29.85
N TYR A 52 5.95 -26.19 -30.37
CA TYR A 52 6.53 -26.29 -31.71
C TYR A 52 8.00 -26.70 -31.64
N ARG A 53 8.54 -27.24 -32.74
CA ARG A 53 9.98 -27.50 -32.89
C ARG A 53 10.51 -26.82 -34.15
N CYS A 54 11.70 -26.25 -34.07
CA CYS A 54 12.40 -25.74 -35.25
C CYS A 54 13.22 -26.87 -35.88
N SER A 55 13.14 -27.03 -37.20
CA SER A 55 13.98 -27.99 -37.95
C SER A 55 15.33 -27.41 -38.39
N ARG A 56 15.71 -26.25 -37.86
CA ARG A 56 16.95 -25.51 -38.17
C ARG A 56 17.58 -24.99 -36.86
N ASP A 57 18.38 -23.94 -36.94
CA ASP A 57 19.12 -23.25 -35.88
C ASP A 57 18.29 -22.28 -35.00
N LYS A 58 16.96 -22.42 -34.98
CA LYS A 58 16.05 -21.50 -34.25
C LYS A 58 16.12 -20.02 -34.67
N ASN A 59 16.77 -19.66 -35.80
CA ASN A 59 16.89 -18.28 -36.27
C ASN A 59 16.19 -18.01 -37.62
N CYS A 60 15.01 -18.62 -37.84
CA CYS A 60 14.29 -18.47 -39.11
C CYS A 60 13.73 -17.05 -39.30
N VAL A 61 14.04 -16.42 -40.44
CA VAL A 61 13.57 -15.06 -40.77
C VAL A 61 12.06 -15.00 -40.96
N MET A 62 11.39 -14.18 -40.16
CA MET A 62 9.93 -13.94 -40.25
C MET A 62 9.60 -12.83 -41.26
N SER A 63 8.99 -13.19 -42.39
CA SER A 63 8.44 -12.26 -43.39
C SER A 63 7.03 -12.67 -43.82
N ARG A 64 6.26 -11.76 -44.44
CA ARG A 64 4.89 -12.05 -44.93
C ARG A 64 4.80 -13.33 -45.76
N LYS A 65 5.79 -13.60 -46.62
CA LYS A 65 5.80 -14.77 -47.53
C LYS A 65 6.19 -16.08 -46.83
N GLN A 66 7.02 -16.03 -45.79
CA GLN A 66 7.62 -17.24 -45.21
C GLN A 66 7.35 -17.46 -43.71
N ARG A 67 6.56 -16.60 -43.06
CA ARG A 67 6.18 -16.72 -41.64
C ARG A 67 5.53 -18.06 -41.27
N ASN A 68 4.97 -18.79 -42.23
CA ASN A 68 4.35 -20.09 -41.99
C ASN A 68 5.34 -21.27 -42.09
N ARG A 69 6.58 -21.06 -42.55
CA ARG A 69 7.57 -22.14 -42.72
C ARG A 69 8.13 -22.68 -41.40
N CYS A 70 8.18 -21.85 -40.36
CA CYS A 70 8.65 -22.26 -39.03
C CYS A 70 7.75 -21.64 -37.96
N GLN A 71 6.90 -22.45 -37.35
CA GLN A 71 5.98 -22.01 -36.29
C GLN A 71 6.73 -21.73 -34.97
N TYR A 72 7.81 -22.47 -34.70
CA TYR A 72 8.68 -22.24 -33.53
C TYR A 72 9.24 -20.82 -33.53
N CYS A 73 10.02 -20.44 -34.56
CA CYS A 73 10.63 -19.11 -34.63
C CYS A 73 9.58 -17.98 -34.73
N ARG A 74 8.39 -18.29 -35.27
CA ARG A 74 7.29 -17.32 -35.30
C ARG A 74 6.75 -17.05 -33.90
N LEU A 75 6.51 -18.08 -33.09
CA LEU A 75 6.02 -17.92 -31.72
C LEU A 75 7.09 -17.28 -30.84
N LEU A 76 8.35 -17.73 -30.97
CA LEU A 76 9.49 -17.13 -30.31
C LEU A 76 9.56 -15.62 -30.57
N LYS A 77 9.48 -15.21 -31.85
CA LYS A 77 9.48 -13.78 -32.21
C LYS A 77 8.26 -13.03 -31.67
N CYS A 78 7.08 -13.67 -31.57
CA CYS A 78 5.92 -13.04 -30.93
C CYS A 78 6.20 -12.71 -29.45
N LEU A 79 6.78 -13.66 -28.72
CA LEU A 79 7.12 -13.49 -27.30
C LEU A 79 8.24 -12.46 -27.12
N GLN A 80 9.33 -12.54 -27.90
CA GLN A 80 10.45 -11.59 -27.85
C GLN A 80 10.03 -10.15 -28.14
N MET A 81 9.07 -9.94 -29.07
CA MET A 81 8.56 -8.60 -29.35
C MET A 81 7.54 -8.12 -28.30
N GLY A 82 7.20 -8.96 -27.31
CA GLY A 82 6.35 -8.58 -26.18
C GLY A 82 4.85 -8.84 -26.36
N MET A 83 4.45 -9.84 -27.18
CA MET A 83 3.05 -10.27 -27.20
C MET A 83 2.65 -10.89 -25.87
N ASN A 84 1.67 -10.28 -25.22
CA ASN A 84 1.19 -10.65 -23.90
C ASN A 84 0.12 -11.76 -23.99
N ARG A 85 0.49 -12.98 -23.58
CA ARG A 85 -0.42 -14.11 -23.48
C ARG A 85 -1.56 -13.92 -22.48
N LYS A 86 -1.35 -13.16 -21.39
CA LYS A 86 -2.37 -12.86 -20.39
C LYS A 86 -3.49 -11.96 -20.93
N ALA A 87 -3.27 -11.33 -22.09
CA ALA A 87 -4.32 -10.60 -22.81
C ALA A 87 -5.27 -11.51 -23.62
N ILE A 88 -5.03 -12.83 -23.65
CA ILE A 88 -5.91 -13.81 -24.28
C ILE A 88 -6.88 -14.34 -23.22
N ARG A 89 -8.18 -14.10 -23.41
CA ARG A 89 -9.24 -14.62 -22.54
C ARG A 89 -9.62 -16.04 -22.98
N GLU A 90 -9.76 -16.95 -22.03
CA GLU A 90 -10.13 -18.36 -22.27
C GLU A 90 -11.60 -18.56 -22.63
N ASP A 91 -12.47 -17.64 -22.19
CA ASP A 91 -13.92 -17.66 -22.37
C ASP A 91 -14.41 -17.48 -23.83
N GLY A 92 -13.49 -17.23 -24.78
CA GLY A 92 -13.83 -17.05 -26.20
C GLY A 92 -14.66 -15.80 -26.51
N MET A 93 -15.00 -15.00 -25.51
CA MET A 93 -15.85 -13.81 -25.63
C MET A 93 -15.13 -12.72 -26.46
N PRO A 94 -15.85 -11.97 -27.32
CA PRO A 94 -15.25 -10.88 -28.09
C PRO A 94 -14.70 -9.79 -27.14
N GLY A 95 -13.39 -9.83 -26.89
CA GLY A 95 -12.73 -8.89 -25.97
C GLY A 95 -12.73 -7.46 -26.50
N GLY A 96 -13.11 -6.52 -25.61
CA GLY A 96 -13.07 -5.08 -25.85
C GLY A 96 -11.66 -4.55 -26.19
N ARG A 97 -11.61 -3.38 -26.84
CA ARG A 97 -10.37 -2.76 -27.33
C ARG A 97 -9.52 -2.23 -26.17
N ASN A 98 -8.65 -3.08 -25.60
CA ASN A 98 -7.64 -2.67 -24.63
C ASN A 98 -6.52 -1.89 -25.34
N LYS A 99 -6.70 -0.57 -25.50
CA LYS A 99 -5.73 0.33 -26.15
C LYS A 99 -4.49 0.64 -25.28
N SER A 100 -4.46 0.22 -24.02
CA SER A 100 -3.45 0.62 -23.02
C SER A 100 -2.41 -0.45 -22.65
N ILE A 101 -2.45 -1.64 -23.26
CA ILE A 101 -1.46 -2.69 -23.00
C ILE A 101 -0.35 -2.52 -24.03
N GLY A 102 0.83 -2.10 -23.59
CA GLY A 102 2.06 -2.03 -24.39
C GLY A 102 2.79 -3.38 -24.48
N PRO A 103 3.94 -3.44 -25.17
CA PRO A 103 4.79 -4.63 -25.19
C PRO A 103 5.23 -4.98 -23.78
N VAL A 104 5.07 -6.25 -23.39
CA VAL A 104 5.55 -6.77 -22.10
C VAL A 104 6.99 -7.25 -22.26
N GLN A 105 7.85 -6.95 -21.29
CA GLN A 105 9.18 -7.55 -21.21
C GLN A 105 9.03 -8.98 -20.67
N ILE A 106 9.32 -9.97 -21.49
CA ILE A 106 9.26 -11.40 -21.14
C ILE A 106 10.70 -11.89 -21.03
N SER A 107 11.10 -12.44 -19.88
CA SER A 107 12.47 -12.90 -19.66
C SER A 107 12.81 -14.11 -20.56
N GLU A 108 14.08 -14.34 -20.85
CA GLU A 108 14.49 -15.48 -21.69
C GLU A 108 14.09 -16.82 -21.05
N GLU A 109 14.17 -16.93 -19.72
CA GLU A 109 13.74 -18.12 -18.98
C GLU A 109 12.24 -18.35 -19.07
N GLU A 110 11.43 -17.29 -19.05
CA GLU A 110 9.98 -17.40 -19.26
C GLU A 110 9.65 -17.81 -20.70
N ILE A 111 10.34 -17.25 -21.69
CA ILE A 111 10.19 -17.66 -23.09
C ILE A 111 10.54 -19.13 -23.26
N GLU A 112 11.63 -19.60 -22.66
CA GLU A 112 12.02 -21.01 -22.72
C GLU A 112 10.96 -21.93 -22.10
N ARG A 113 10.40 -21.57 -20.94
CA ARG A 113 9.31 -22.33 -20.29
C ARG A 113 8.03 -22.40 -21.13
N ILE A 114 7.63 -21.30 -21.77
CA ILE A 114 6.48 -21.29 -22.69
C ILE A 114 6.74 -22.18 -23.90
N MET A 115 7.94 -22.08 -24.46
CA MET A 115 8.31 -22.77 -25.69
C MET A 115 8.59 -24.27 -25.47
N SER A 116 8.96 -24.68 -24.25
CA SER A 116 9.14 -26.08 -23.84
C SER A 116 7.82 -26.76 -23.45
N GLY A 117 6.81 -25.97 -23.07
CA GLY A 117 5.50 -26.45 -22.62
C GLY A 117 5.44 -26.80 -21.13
N GLN A 118 6.52 -26.59 -20.37
CA GLN A 118 6.60 -26.91 -18.94
C GLN A 118 5.58 -26.14 -18.08
N GLU A 119 5.24 -24.91 -18.45
CA GLU A 119 4.21 -24.13 -17.76
C GLU A 119 2.79 -24.72 -17.87
N PHE A 120 2.55 -25.65 -18.79
CA PHE A 120 1.24 -26.26 -18.99
C PHE A 120 1.03 -27.55 -18.17
N GLU A 121 2.10 -28.15 -17.62
CA GLU A 121 2.04 -29.36 -16.79
C GLU A 121 1.78 -29.06 -15.31
N GLU A 122 2.23 -27.89 -14.81
CA GLU A 122 2.02 -27.49 -13.41
C GLU A 122 0.54 -27.28 -13.04
N GLU A 123 -0.34 -26.98 -14.00
CA GLU A 123 -1.78 -26.85 -13.78
C GLU A 123 -2.51 -28.21 -13.63
N ALA A 124 -1.93 -29.32 -14.10
CA ALA A 124 -2.56 -30.64 -14.06
C ALA A 124 -2.31 -31.40 -12.74
N ASN A 125 -1.18 -31.13 -12.07
CA ASN A 125 -0.76 -31.87 -10.86
C ASN A 125 -1.46 -31.43 -9.57
N HIS A 126 -2.29 -30.39 -9.59
CA HIS A 126 -3.04 -29.97 -8.40
C HIS A 126 -4.26 -30.86 -8.09
N TRP A 127 -4.67 -31.75 -9.00
CA TRP A 127 -5.93 -32.52 -8.90
C TRP A 127 -5.74 -34.01 -8.55
N SER A 128 -4.51 -34.49 -8.31
CA SER A 128 -4.24 -35.93 -8.12
C SER A 128 -3.98 -36.36 -6.67
N ASN A 129 -4.10 -35.47 -5.68
CA ASN A 129 -3.71 -35.76 -4.29
C ASN A 129 -4.89 -35.85 -3.30
N HIS A 130 -5.97 -36.52 -3.69
CA HIS A 130 -6.88 -37.14 -2.71
C HIS A 130 -7.49 -38.42 -3.29
N GLY A 131 -6.93 -39.54 -2.86
CA GLY A 131 -7.56 -40.85 -2.96
C GLY A 131 -7.11 -41.70 -1.79
N ASP A 132 -8.01 -41.94 -0.83
CA ASP A 132 -8.25 -43.29 -0.29
C ASP A 132 -9.57 -43.31 0.51
N SER A 133 -10.56 -43.98 -0.11
CA SER A 133 -11.42 -45.08 0.41
C SER A 133 -11.35 -45.35 1.93
N ASP A 134 -12.44 -45.55 2.70
CA ASP A 134 -13.57 -46.45 2.46
C ASP A 134 -14.72 -46.28 3.49
N HIS A 135 -15.94 -46.57 3.02
CA HIS A 135 -17.12 -47.15 3.71
C HIS A 135 -17.63 -46.61 5.07
N SER A 136 -18.81 -45.97 5.06
CA SER A 136 -20.11 -46.53 5.56
C SER A 136 -21.15 -45.44 5.86
N SER A 137 -22.32 -45.54 5.24
CA SER A 137 -23.58 -44.88 5.68
C SER A 137 -24.21 -45.68 6.84
N PRO A 138 -25.00 -45.07 7.75
CA PRO A 138 -26.40 -44.66 7.48
C PRO A 138 -26.67 -43.24 8.08
N GLY A 139 -27.70 -42.47 7.73
CA GLY A 139 -29.09 -42.76 7.42
C GLY A 139 -29.99 -42.02 8.41
N ASN A 140 -30.60 -40.91 7.94
CA ASN A 140 -31.95 -40.40 8.26
C ASN A 140 -32.49 -40.26 9.72
N ARG A 141 -32.95 -39.01 10.00
CA ARG A 141 -34.33 -38.63 10.43
C ARG A 141 -34.61 -38.27 11.91
N ALA A 142 -35.30 -37.13 12.07
CA ALA A 142 -36.28 -36.75 13.12
C ALA A 142 -35.75 -36.60 14.57
N SER A 143 -36.30 -35.80 15.48
CA SER A 143 -37.30 -34.72 15.55
C SER A 143 -37.20 -34.14 16.96
N GLU A 144 -37.58 -32.87 17.12
CA GLU A 144 -38.31 -32.28 18.26
C GLU A 144 -37.82 -32.42 19.72
N SER A 145 -37.46 -31.24 20.25
CA SER A 145 -38.13 -30.57 21.39
C SER A 145 -37.90 -31.00 22.85
N ASN A 146 -37.71 -29.94 23.65
CA ASN A 146 -38.02 -29.74 25.08
C ASN A 146 -36.90 -29.88 26.15
N GLN A 147 -36.68 -28.74 26.80
CA GLN A 147 -36.00 -28.46 28.08
C GLN A 147 -36.62 -29.19 29.31
N PRO A 148 -36.24 -28.91 30.59
CA PRO A 148 -34.97 -28.45 31.19
C PRO A 148 -34.49 -29.35 32.39
N SER A 149 -33.37 -28.93 33.01
CA SER A 149 -32.61 -29.43 34.17
C SER A 149 -33.36 -29.96 35.41
N PRO A 150 -32.67 -30.70 36.30
CA PRO A 150 -32.18 -30.12 37.57
C PRO A 150 -30.74 -30.61 37.90
N GLY A 151 -29.86 -29.89 38.59
CA GLY A 151 -30.01 -29.25 39.89
C GLY A 151 -28.92 -29.80 40.84
N SER A 152 -28.13 -28.88 41.42
CA SER A 152 -27.35 -29.02 42.67
C SER A 152 -26.04 -29.86 42.62
N THR A 153 -24.91 -29.56 43.28
CA THR A 153 -24.57 -28.70 44.43
C THR A 153 -23.05 -28.40 44.45
N LEU A 154 -22.72 -27.16 44.83
CA LEU A 154 -21.69 -26.72 45.79
C LEU A 154 -20.31 -27.41 45.82
N SER A 155 -19.25 -26.64 45.57
CA SER A 155 -18.31 -26.28 46.65
C SER A 155 -17.56 -24.98 46.35
N SER A 156 -17.74 -24.05 47.27
CA SER A 156 -17.06 -22.77 47.40
C SER A 156 -15.69 -22.99 48.05
N SER A 157 -14.68 -22.25 47.61
CA SER A 157 -13.61 -21.82 48.50
C SER A 157 -13.22 -20.38 48.17
N ARG A 158 -13.20 -19.61 49.25
CA ARG A 158 -13.12 -18.16 49.36
C ARG A 158 -11.75 -17.61 48.95
N SER A 159 -11.80 -16.58 48.12
CA SER A 159 -11.09 -15.29 48.20
C SER A 159 -9.78 -15.21 49.00
N VAL A 160 -8.72 -14.75 48.30
CA VAL A 160 -7.87 -13.65 48.78
C VAL A 160 -7.69 -12.68 47.61
N GLU A 161 -8.17 -11.46 47.81
CA GLU A 161 -7.97 -10.31 46.94
C GLU A 161 -6.50 -9.89 46.91
N LEU A 162 -5.99 -9.50 45.75
CA LEU A 162 -4.95 -8.49 45.67
C LEU A 162 -5.26 -7.55 44.50
N ASN A 163 -5.91 -6.45 44.87
CA ASN A 163 -6.13 -5.26 44.04
C ASN A 163 -4.80 -4.66 43.58
N GLY A 164 -4.73 -4.31 42.29
CA GLY A 164 -3.69 -3.43 41.77
C GLY A 164 -3.85 -3.20 40.27
N PHE A 165 -4.24 -1.97 39.90
CA PHE A 165 -4.31 -1.42 38.53
C PHE A 165 -5.59 -1.63 37.71
N MET A 166 -6.73 -1.23 38.29
CA MET A 166 -7.89 -0.69 37.54
C MET A 166 -8.09 0.80 37.85
N ALA A 167 -7.09 1.62 37.55
CA ALA A 167 -7.20 3.06 37.75
C ALA A 167 -6.36 3.83 36.72
N PHE A 168 -6.74 3.71 35.43
CA PHE A 168 -6.43 4.73 34.41
C PHE A 168 -7.38 4.65 33.20
N ARG A 169 -8.52 3.94 33.32
CA ARG A 169 -9.46 3.70 32.22
C ARG A 169 -10.68 4.64 32.20
N ASP A 170 -10.89 5.43 33.25
CA ASP A 170 -12.17 6.15 33.46
C ASP A 170 -12.16 7.66 33.18
N GLN A 171 -11.32 8.18 32.27
CA GLN A 171 -11.37 9.63 31.94
C GLN A 171 -11.60 10.02 30.48
N TYR A 172 -11.81 9.09 29.54
CA TYR A 172 -12.10 9.46 28.14
C TYR A 172 -13.18 8.60 27.44
N MET A 173 -14.17 8.11 28.18
CA MET A 173 -15.38 7.51 27.60
C MET A 173 -16.46 8.59 27.44
N GLY A 174 -16.36 9.35 26.35
CA GLY A 174 -17.35 10.36 25.96
C GLY A 174 -17.49 10.58 24.44
N MET A 175 -16.80 9.79 23.61
CA MET A 175 -16.94 9.85 22.15
C MET A 175 -17.31 8.48 21.61
N SER A 176 -18.45 8.39 20.93
CA SER A 176 -18.86 7.20 20.20
C SER A 176 -17.91 6.97 19.01
N VAL A 177 -16.89 6.14 19.22
CA VAL A 177 -16.02 5.65 18.15
C VAL A 177 -16.77 4.55 17.38
N PRO A 178 -16.69 4.50 16.04
CA PRO A 178 -17.25 3.39 15.26
C PRO A 178 -16.71 2.03 15.74
N PRO A 179 -17.49 0.92 15.62
CA PRO A 179 -17.17 -0.38 16.23
C PRO A 179 -15.93 -1.12 15.65
N HIS A 180 -15.06 -0.45 14.88
CA HIS A 180 -14.06 -1.05 14.00
C HIS A 180 -12.71 -1.40 14.64
N TYR A 181 -12.56 -1.31 15.97
CA TYR A 181 -11.32 -1.73 16.65
C TYR A 181 -11.55 -2.49 17.97
N GLN A 182 -12.74 -3.07 18.18
CA GLN A 182 -13.05 -3.79 19.42
C GLN A 182 -12.53 -5.25 19.46
N TYR A 183 -11.86 -5.74 18.41
CA TYR A 183 -11.54 -7.16 18.24
C TYR A 183 -10.04 -7.46 18.10
N ILE A 184 -9.16 -6.89 18.92
CA ILE A 184 -7.90 -7.58 19.29
C ILE A 184 -7.52 -7.38 20.78
N PRO A 185 -8.35 -7.78 21.77
CA PRO A 185 -7.89 -7.88 23.17
C PRO A 185 -6.98 -9.09 23.43
N HIS A 186 -6.99 -10.10 22.56
CA HIS A 186 -6.40 -11.42 22.86
C HIS A 186 -4.88 -11.51 22.63
N LEU A 187 -4.27 -10.53 21.95
CA LEU A 187 -2.81 -10.53 21.67
C LEU A 187 -1.99 -9.88 22.79
N PHE A 188 -2.62 -9.25 23.78
CA PHE A 188 -1.93 -8.61 24.92
C PHE A 188 -1.69 -9.56 26.10
N SER A 189 -2.01 -10.85 25.98
CA SER A 189 -1.91 -11.82 27.08
C SER A 189 -0.77 -12.82 26.88
N TYR A 190 0.49 -12.39 27.07
CA TYR A 190 1.59 -13.30 27.40
C TYR A 190 2.63 -12.60 28.27
N SER A 191 2.36 -12.56 29.59
CA SER A 191 3.39 -12.33 30.61
C SER A 191 3.28 -13.41 31.68
N GLY A 192 3.76 -14.60 31.35
CA GLY A 192 4.06 -15.67 32.31
C GLY A 192 5.56 -15.77 32.50
N HIS A 193 6.17 -14.87 33.28
CA HIS A 193 7.57 -15.00 33.68
C HIS A 193 7.72 -16.17 34.67
N SER A 194 8.33 -17.25 34.22
CA SER A 194 8.92 -18.25 35.12
C SER A 194 10.31 -17.75 35.54
N PRO A 195 10.60 -17.58 36.85
CA PRO A 195 11.78 -16.82 37.28
C PRO A 195 12.97 -17.75 37.55
N LEU A 196 13.57 -18.36 36.53
CA LEU A 196 14.79 -19.17 36.73
C LEU A 196 15.68 -19.21 35.47
N LEU A 197 16.16 -18.07 34.96
CA LEU A 197 17.40 -18.01 34.15
C LEU A 197 17.91 -16.55 34.06
N PRO A 198 19.24 -16.31 34.08
CA PRO A 198 19.79 -14.99 33.80
C PRO A 198 19.35 -14.51 32.41
N PRO A 199 19.21 -13.19 32.18
CA PRO A 199 18.75 -12.67 30.89
C PRO A 199 19.80 -13.00 29.83
N GLN A 200 19.55 -14.05 29.07
CA GLN A 200 20.27 -14.27 27.81
C GLN A 200 20.05 -13.02 26.97
N ALA A 201 21.13 -12.45 26.43
CA ALA A 201 21.04 -11.38 25.45
C ALA A 201 20.19 -11.91 24.28
N ARG A 202 18.90 -11.56 24.24
CA ARG A 202 18.03 -11.90 23.12
C ARG A 202 18.66 -11.25 21.91
N SER A 203 19.09 -12.04 20.93
CA SER A 203 19.46 -11.54 19.61
C SER A 203 18.19 -11.27 18.84
N LEU A 204 18.12 -10.14 18.14
CA LEU A 204 17.04 -9.86 17.18
C LEU A 204 16.96 -11.00 16.17
N ASP A 205 15.75 -11.42 15.81
CA ASP A 205 15.59 -12.45 14.79
C ASP A 205 16.23 -11.97 13.46
N PRO A 206 17.09 -12.78 12.80
CA PRO A 206 17.75 -12.37 11.57
C PRO A 206 16.79 -11.99 10.44
N GLN A 207 15.59 -12.60 10.39
CA GLN A 207 14.57 -12.24 9.40
C GLN A 207 13.93 -10.89 9.73
N SER A 208 13.64 -10.62 11.01
CA SER A 208 13.18 -9.30 11.48
C SER A 208 14.15 -8.20 11.06
N TYR A 209 15.45 -8.38 11.35
CA TYR A 209 16.48 -7.41 10.97
C TYR A 209 16.52 -7.17 9.46
N SER A 210 16.53 -8.25 8.67
CA SER A 210 16.58 -8.16 7.20
C SER A 210 15.38 -7.41 6.62
N LEU A 211 14.17 -7.69 7.11
CA LEU A 211 12.94 -7.08 6.60
C LEU A 211 12.85 -5.59 6.97
N ILE A 212 13.26 -5.21 8.18
CA ILE A 212 13.34 -3.79 8.59
C ILE A 212 14.34 -3.06 7.70
N HIS A 213 15.51 -3.64 7.44
CA HIS A 213 16.51 -3.03 6.58
C HIS A 213 15.98 -2.87 5.14
N GLN A 214 15.22 -3.84 4.63
CA GLN A 214 14.55 -3.73 3.33
C GLN A 214 13.51 -2.61 3.32
N LEU A 215 12.69 -2.47 4.37
CA LEU A 215 11.76 -1.33 4.51
C LEU A 215 12.51 0.00 4.53
N MET A 216 13.60 0.12 5.30
CA MET A 216 14.41 1.34 5.32
C MET A 216 15.02 1.65 3.96
N SER A 217 15.49 0.64 3.23
CA SER A 217 16.06 0.85 1.89
C SER A 217 15.03 1.30 0.84
N ALA A 218 13.74 1.06 1.12
CA ALA A 218 12.64 1.55 0.29
C ALA A 218 12.28 3.02 0.59
N GLU A 219 12.60 3.51 1.79
CA GLU A 219 12.33 4.88 2.20
C GLU A 219 13.24 5.90 1.50
N ASP A 220 12.67 7.06 1.19
CA ASP A 220 13.40 8.21 0.69
C ASP A 220 13.60 9.21 1.84
N LEU A 221 14.72 9.07 2.55
CA LEU A 221 15.07 9.91 3.70
C LEU A 221 15.79 11.20 3.28
N GLU A 222 15.93 11.47 1.97
CA GLU A 222 16.53 12.72 1.51
C GLU A 222 15.64 13.91 1.92
N PRO A 223 16.22 15.10 2.19
CA PRO A 223 15.45 16.29 2.48
C PRO A 223 14.41 16.59 1.39
N LEU A 224 13.32 17.26 1.75
CA LEU A 224 12.33 17.77 0.80
C LEU A 224 13.01 18.77 -0.16
N GLY A 225 12.77 18.59 -1.45
CA GLY A 225 13.32 19.42 -2.52
C GLY A 225 12.52 20.71 -2.74
N THR A 226 11.29 20.78 -2.24
CA THR A 226 10.46 21.99 -2.29
C THR A 226 11.09 23.11 -1.44
N PRO A 227 11.44 24.26 -2.03
CA PRO A 227 12.07 25.34 -1.30
C PRO A 227 11.09 26.01 -0.32
N MET A 228 11.52 26.15 0.93
CA MET A 228 10.80 26.84 2.02
C MET A 228 11.55 28.10 2.51
N LEU A 229 12.48 28.62 1.71
CA LEU A 229 13.25 29.82 2.05
C LEU A 229 12.49 31.07 1.63
N ILE A 230 12.40 32.05 2.54
CA ILE A 230 11.74 33.33 2.31
C ILE A 230 12.64 34.45 2.80
N GLU A 231 12.72 35.52 2.01
CA GLU A 231 13.53 36.69 2.33
C GLU A 231 13.01 37.42 3.58
N ASP A 232 13.94 37.97 4.36
CA ASP A 232 13.59 38.77 5.52
C ASP A 232 12.79 40.02 5.12
N GLY A 233 11.62 40.19 5.73
CA GLY A 233 10.71 41.29 5.45
C GLY A 233 9.67 41.00 4.36
N TYR A 234 9.71 39.84 3.70
CA TYR A 234 8.66 39.42 2.77
C TYR A 234 7.38 39.04 3.53
N ALA A 235 6.24 39.56 3.08
CA ALA A 235 4.92 39.19 3.58
C ALA A 235 4.32 38.12 2.68
N VAL A 236 4.01 36.95 3.25
CA VAL A 236 3.45 35.82 2.49
C VAL A 236 1.95 35.95 2.41
N THR A 237 1.39 35.90 1.20
CA THR A 237 -0.05 35.90 1.00
C THR A 237 -0.66 34.51 1.25
N GLN A 238 -1.96 34.46 1.54
CA GLN A 238 -2.69 33.20 1.71
C GLN A 238 -2.54 32.28 0.48
N ALA A 239 -2.60 32.85 -0.73
CA ALA A 239 -2.49 32.11 -1.98
C ALA A 239 -1.09 31.50 -2.19
N GLU A 240 -0.03 32.24 -1.87
CA GLU A 240 1.35 31.73 -1.95
C GLU A 240 1.60 30.62 -0.94
N LEU A 241 1.13 30.80 0.30
CA LEU A 241 1.24 29.77 1.32
C LEU A 241 0.47 28.51 0.91
N PHE A 242 -0.76 28.67 0.42
CA PHE A 242 -1.54 27.54 -0.09
C PHE A 242 -0.82 26.83 -1.25
N ALA A 243 -0.27 27.56 -2.21
CA ALA A 243 0.51 26.99 -3.31
C ALA A 243 1.76 26.24 -2.83
N LEU A 244 2.45 26.73 -1.80
CA LEU A 244 3.57 26.01 -1.17
C LEU A 244 3.10 24.70 -0.52
N LEU A 245 1.99 24.74 0.25
CA LEU A 245 1.42 23.53 0.86
C LEU A 245 1.03 22.49 -0.20
N CYS A 246 0.45 22.90 -1.33
CA CYS A 246 0.16 22.01 -2.45
C CYS A 246 1.42 21.38 -3.05
N ARG A 247 2.49 22.17 -3.28
CA ARG A 247 3.76 21.63 -3.81
C ARG A 247 4.38 20.59 -2.86
N LEU A 248 4.31 20.85 -1.56
CA LEU A 248 4.77 19.90 -0.54
C LEU A 248 3.94 18.62 -0.53
N ALA A 249 2.61 18.75 -0.58
CA ALA A 249 1.71 17.60 -0.64
C ALA A 249 1.98 16.75 -1.90
N ASP A 250 2.18 17.38 -3.06
CA ASP A 250 2.51 16.70 -4.32
C ASP A 250 3.84 15.95 -4.24
N GLU A 251 4.90 16.60 -3.72
CA GLU A 251 6.20 15.96 -3.53
C GLU A 251 6.09 14.75 -2.59
N LEU A 252 5.43 14.93 -1.44
CA LEU A 252 5.26 13.87 -0.44
C LEU A 252 4.42 12.71 -0.98
N LEU A 253 3.36 12.99 -1.75
CA LEU A 253 2.55 11.97 -2.42
C LEU A 253 3.35 11.20 -3.47
N PHE A 254 4.15 11.90 -4.29
CA PHE A 254 5.02 11.28 -5.27
C PHE A 254 6.02 10.32 -4.62
N ARG A 255 6.61 10.73 -3.48
CA ARG A 255 7.47 9.85 -2.68
C ARG A 255 6.74 8.62 -2.17
N GLN A 256 5.46 8.70 -1.80
CA GLN A 256 4.68 7.51 -1.42
C GLN A 256 4.48 6.54 -2.59
N ILE A 257 4.21 7.06 -3.80
CA ILE A 257 4.09 6.24 -5.01
C ILE A 257 5.42 5.54 -5.32
N ALA A 258 6.54 6.24 -5.18
CA ALA A 258 7.87 5.68 -5.39
C ALA A 258 8.22 4.63 -4.33
N TRP A 259 7.90 4.91 -3.06
CA TRP A 259 8.10 4.01 -1.92
C TRP A 259 7.39 2.66 -2.11
N ILE A 260 6.10 2.68 -2.52
CA ILE A 260 5.33 1.45 -2.72
C ILE A 260 6.04 0.48 -3.68
N LYS A 261 6.61 1.01 -4.78
CA LYS A 261 7.31 0.20 -5.80
C LYS A 261 8.58 -0.46 -5.29
N LYS A 262 9.16 0.05 -4.19
CA LYS A 262 10.39 -0.46 -3.58
C LYS A 262 10.13 -1.41 -2.41
N LEU A 263 8.87 -1.60 -2.00
CA LEU A 263 8.54 -2.47 -0.87
C LEU A 263 8.96 -3.92 -1.11
N PRO A 264 9.47 -4.62 -0.09
CA PRO A 264 9.97 -5.99 -0.24
C PRO A 264 8.87 -7.00 -0.60
N PHE A 265 7.61 -6.64 -0.37
CA PHE A 265 6.42 -7.42 -0.71
C PHE A 265 5.66 -6.84 -1.92
N PHE A 266 6.27 -5.97 -2.73
CA PHE A 266 5.62 -5.34 -3.88
C PHE A 266 4.99 -6.34 -4.86
N CYS A 267 5.57 -7.53 -4.99
CA CYS A 267 5.07 -8.58 -5.87
C CYS A 267 3.97 -9.45 -5.23
N GLU A 268 3.70 -9.28 -3.92
CA GLU A 268 2.71 -10.10 -3.21
C GLU A 268 1.28 -9.60 -3.46
N LEU A 269 1.07 -8.31 -3.73
CA LEU A 269 -0.27 -7.73 -3.92
C LEU A 269 -0.49 -7.24 -5.36
N SER A 270 -1.76 -7.12 -5.74
CA SER A 270 -2.12 -6.58 -7.05
C SER A 270 -1.91 -5.06 -7.12
N ILE A 271 -1.58 -4.52 -8.30
CA ILE A 271 -1.50 -3.07 -8.53
C ILE A 271 -2.84 -2.39 -8.19
N LYS A 272 -3.96 -3.08 -8.42
CA LYS A 272 -5.29 -2.60 -8.05
C LYS A 272 -5.39 -2.38 -6.53
N ASP A 273 -4.93 -3.35 -5.74
CA ASP A 273 -4.92 -3.24 -4.29
C ASP A 273 -3.99 -2.12 -3.84
N TYR A 274 -2.77 -2.01 -4.38
CA TYR A 274 -1.88 -0.87 -4.07
C TYR A 274 -2.51 0.49 -4.39
N THR A 275 -3.18 0.60 -5.52
CA THR A 275 -3.88 1.83 -5.91
C THR A 275 -5.01 2.14 -4.93
N CYS A 276 -5.78 1.12 -4.53
CA CYS A 276 -6.87 1.25 -3.58
C CYS A 276 -6.37 1.67 -2.18
N LEU A 277 -5.33 0.99 -1.68
CA LEU A 277 -4.66 1.31 -0.42
C LEU A 277 -4.14 2.75 -0.42
N LEU A 278 -3.37 3.13 -1.43
CA LEU A 278 -2.79 4.47 -1.52
C LEU A 278 -3.89 5.53 -1.62
N SER A 279 -4.91 5.33 -2.47
CA SER A 279 -6.02 6.27 -2.61
C SER A 279 -6.78 6.52 -1.31
N SER A 280 -6.75 5.57 -0.38
CA SER A 280 -7.45 5.68 0.90
C SER A 280 -6.56 6.19 2.04
N THR A 281 -5.24 5.93 1.98
CA THR A 281 -4.31 6.16 3.11
C THR A 281 -3.24 7.21 2.85
N TRP A 282 -3.17 7.81 1.65
CA TRP A 282 -2.08 8.72 1.29
C TRP A 282 -1.91 9.88 2.29
N GLN A 283 -3.01 10.48 2.74
CA GLN A 283 -2.97 11.56 3.73
C GLN A 283 -2.40 11.12 5.09
N GLU A 284 -2.66 9.86 5.49
CA GLU A 284 -2.14 9.27 6.73
C GLU A 284 -0.63 9.06 6.64
N LEU A 285 -0.15 8.56 5.48
CA LEU A 285 1.28 8.35 5.24
C LEU A 285 2.04 9.67 5.20
N ILE A 286 1.46 10.70 4.58
CA ILE A 286 2.04 12.05 4.55
C ILE A 286 2.12 12.62 5.97
N LEU A 287 1.05 12.52 6.76
CA LEU A 287 1.05 13.00 8.14
C LEU A 287 2.11 12.27 8.99
N LEU A 288 2.17 10.94 8.90
CA LEU A 288 3.18 10.14 9.61
C LEU A 288 4.60 10.56 9.21
N SER A 289 4.87 10.75 7.91
CA SER A 289 6.18 11.21 7.43
C SER A 289 6.53 12.63 7.88
N SER A 290 5.53 13.50 7.98
CA SER A 290 5.68 14.88 8.43
C SER A 290 6.03 14.96 9.92
N LEU A 291 5.48 14.07 10.74
CA LEU A 291 5.75 14.00 12.18
C LEU A 291 7.08 13.32 12.52
N THR A 292 7.70 12.64 11.56
CA THR A 292 8.92 11.84 11.76
C THR A 292 10.06 12.35 10.88
N VAL A 293 10.27 11.72 9.71
CA VAL A 293 11.40 11.95 8.81
C VAL A 293 11.53 13.41 8.39
N TYR A 294 10.41 14.06 8.06
CA TYR A 294 10.40 15.45 7.57
C TYR A 294 10.06 16.48 8.65
N SER A 295 10.03 16.06 9.93
CA SER A 295 9.62 16.93 11.04
C SER A 295 10.42 18.22 11.12
N LYS A 296 11.74 18.16 10.91
CA LYS A 296 12.61 19.35 10.92
C LYS A 296 12.23 20.38 9.84
N GLN A 297 11.91 19.93 8.62
CA GLN A 297 11.55 20.85 7.54
C GLN A 297 10.11 21.36 7.69
N ILE A 298 9.18 20.49 8.06
CA ILE A 298 7.76 20.86 8.20
C ILE A 298 7.51 21.72 9.45
N PHE A 299 8.05 21.35 10.61
CA PHE A 299 7.85 22.10 11.87
C PHE A 299 8.95 23.14 12.15
N GLY A 300 10.00 23.19 11.33
CA GLY A 300 11.07 24.19 11.39
C GLY A 300 10.96 25.22 10.27
N GLU A 301 11.33 24.83 9.04
CA GLU A 301 11.45 25.72 7.87
C GLU A 301 10.10 26.21 7.37
N LEU A 302 9.11 25.32 7.19
CA LEU A 302 7.75 25.74 6.83
C LEU A 302 7.11 26.57 7.96
N ALA A 303 7.44 26.31 9.22
CA ALA A 303 6.99 27.15 10.32
C ALA A 303 7.49 28.60 10.19
N ASP A 304 8.74 28.80 9.74
CA ASP A 304 9.27 30.14 9.43
C ASP A 304 8.51 30.84 8.30
N VAL A 305 8.15 30.10 7.25
CA VAL A 305 7.30 30.62 6.17
C VAL A 305 5.93 31.05 6.68
N THR A 306 5.25 30.18 7.44
CA THR A 306 3.92 30.49 7.98
C THR A 306 3.94 31.62 9.00
N ALA A 307 5.06 31.89 9.66
CA ALA A 307 5.21 33.05 10.54
C ALA A 307 5.06 34.38 9.78
N LYS A 308 5.47 34.43 8.50
CA LYS A 308 5.38 35.60 7.62
C LYS A 308 4.00 35.83 6.99
N TYR A 309 3.08 34.89 7.15
CA TYR A 309 1.69 35.01 6.71
C TYR A 309 0.84 35.70 7.79
N SER A 310 0.16 36.79 7.45
CA SER A 310 -0.74 37.51 8.37
C SER A 310 -2.19 37.31 7.95
N PRO A 311 -2.99 36.51 8.68
CA PRO A 311 -4.39 36.30 8.37
C PRO A 311 -5.20 37.58 8.63
N SER A 312 -6.24 37.80 7.85
CA SER A 312 -7.23 38.86 8.08
C SER A 312 -8.19 38.50 9.22
N ASP A 313 -8.85 39.52 9.78
CA ASP A 313 -9.88 39.33 10.82
C ASP A 313 -11.01 38.41 10.33
N GLU A 314 -11.41 38.50 9.06
CA GLU A 314 -12.43 37.62 8.47
C GLU A 314 -11.99 36.16 8.42
N GLU A 315 -10.70 35.88 8.17
CA GLU A 315 -10.18 34.50 8.20
C GLU A 315 -10.18 33.92 9.62
N LEU A 316 -9.88 34.75 10.63
CA LEU A 316 -9.91 34.35 12.04
C LEU A 316 -11.35 34.03 12.52
N HIS A 317 -12.34 34.83 12.11
CA HIS A 317 -13.74 34.63 12.51
C HIS A 317 -14.43 33.48 11.78
N ARG A 318 -13.96 33.09 10.59
CA ARG A 318 -14.52 31.99 9.78
C ARG A 318 -13.91 30.62 10.09
N PHE A 319 -13.01 30.53 11.07
CA PHE A 319 -12.36 29.27 11.39
C PHE A 319 -13.34 28.29 12.05
N SER A 320 -13.41 27.05 11.55
CA SER A 320 -14.44 26.10 11.99
C SER A 320 -14.05 25.36 13.27
N ASP A 321 -15.06 24.91 14.04
CA ASP A 321 -14.85 24.08 15.23
C ASP A 321 -14.13 22.76 14.87
N GLU A 322 -14.39 22.20 13.68
CA GLU A 322 -13.65 21.03 13.20
C GLU A 322 -12.17 21.33 12.94
N GLY A 323 -11.86 22.52 12.43
CA GLY A 323 -10.48 22.97 12.25
C GLY A 323 -9.74 23.07 13.59
N MET A 324 -10.40 23.57 14.63
CA MET A 324 -9.82 23.68 15.98
C MET A 324 -9.52 22.30 16.59
N GLU A 325 -10.44 21.34 16.44
CA GLU A 325 -10.23 19.95 16.86
C GLU A 325 -8.99 19.35 16.19
N VAL A 326 -8.84 19.55 14.86
CA VAL A 326 -7.68 19.08 14.09
C VAL A 326 -6.38 19.72 14.60
N ILE A 327 -6.39 21.03 14.90
CA ILE A 327 -5.23 21.75 15.44
C ILE A 327 -4.79 21.13 16.77
N GLU A 328 -5.71 21.00 17.74
CA GLU A 328 -5.39 20.50 19.08
C GLU A 328 -4.80 19.09 19.01
N ARG A 329 -5.41 18.21 18.21
CA ARG A 329 -4.95 16.83 18.03
C ARG A 329 -3.61 16.74 17.30
N LEU A 330 -3.36 17.59 16.29
CA LEU A 330 -2.07 17.67 15.62
C LEU A 330 -0.96 18.11 16.57
N ILE A 331 -1.21 19.13 17.39
CA ILE A 331 -0.27 19.62 18.39
C ILE A 331 0.02 18.52 19.41
N TYR A 332 -1.00 17.84 19.94
CA TYR A 332 -0.83 16.71 20.85
C TYR A 332 0.05 15.62 20.22
N LEU A 333 -0.26 15.24 18.98
CA LEU A 333 0.45 14.17 18.29
C LEU A 333 1.91 14.54 18.02
N TYR A 334 2.19 15.79 17.62
CA TYR A 334 3.55 16.30 17.48
C TYR A 334 4.37 16.11 18.77
N HIS A 335 3.84 16.53 19.92
CA HIS A 335 4.54 16.38 21.19
C HIS A 335 4.71 14.90 21.59
N LYS A 336 3.71 14.05 21.32
CA LYS A 336 3.82 12.60 21.56
C LYS A 336 4.94 11.98 20.71
N PHE A 337 5.06 12.33 19.42
CA PHE A 337 6.14 11.84 18.56
C PHE A 337 7.52 12.36 19.01
N HIS A 338 7.62 13.63 19.42
CA HIS A 338 8.84 14.20 19.98
C HIS A 338 9.27 13.50 21.28
N GLN A 339 8.31 13.17 22.16
CA GLN A 339 8.55 12.41 23.38
C GLN A 339 9.02 10.98 23.09
N LEU A 340 8.38 10.29 22.14
CA LEU A 340 8.71 8.91 21.80
C LEU A 340 10.06 8.75 21.10
N LYS A 341 10.54 9.82 20.44
CA LYS A 341 11.77 9.84 19.64
C LYS A 341 11.80 8.63 18.70
N VAL A 342 10.77 8.55 17.85
CA VAL A 342 10.59 7.44 16.90
C VAL A 342 11.81 7.36 15.98
N SER A 343 12.45 6.20 15.93
CA SER A 343 13.59 5.93 15.06
C SER A 343 13.14 5.64 13.62
N ASN A 344 14.06 5.70 12.65
CA ASN A 344 13.74 5.45 11.24
C ASN A 344 13.25 4.02 11.00
N GLU A 345 13.79 3.05 11.74
CA GLU A 345 13.35 1.66 11.72
C GLU A 345 11.89 1.52 12.19
N GLU A 346 11.55 2.19 13.29
CA GLU A 346 10.18 2.18 13.84
C GLU A 346 9.21 2.90 12.91
N TYR A 347 9.61 4.04 12.37
CA TYR A 347 8.84 4.77 11.36
C TYR A 347 8.52 3.87 10.15
N ALA A 348 9.52 3.19 9.59
CA ALA A 348 9.34 2.34 8.42
C ALA A 348 8.35 1.19 8.71
N CYS A 349 8.45 0.57 9.89
CA CYS A 349 7.49 -0.43 10.35
C CYS A 349 6.08 0.15 10.53
N MET A 350 5.95 1.25 11.27
CA MET A 350 4.68 1.94 11.51
C MET A 350 3.99 2.31 10.19
N LYS A 351 4.75 2.81 9.22
CA LYS A 351 4.25 3.20 7.90
C LYS A 351 3.77 1.98 7.10
N ALA A 352 4.53 0.89 7.09
CA ALA A 352 4.12 -0.35 6.43
C ALA A 352 2.84 -0.92 7.07
N ILE A 353 2.77 -0.96 8.40
CA ILE A 353 1.59 -1.39 9.16
C ILE A 353 0.39 -0.49 8.87
N ASN A 354 0.58 0.83 8.83
CA ASN A 354 -0.51 1.75 8.56
C ASN A 354 -1.04 1.60 7.12
N PHE A 355 -0.14 1.43 6.15
CA PHE A 355 -0.47 1.26 4.74
C PHE A 355 -1.22 -0.06 4.45
N LEU A 356 -0.84 -1.14 5.12
CA LEU A 356 -1.43 -2.47 4.97
C LEU A 356 -2.78 -2.57 5.70
N ASN A 357 -3.72 -1.68 5.37
CA ASN A 357 -5.04 -1.63 5.98
C ASN A 357 -6.05 -2.52 5.22
N GLN A 358 -6.37 -3.67 5.81
CA GLN A 358 -7.28 -4.66 5.23
C GLN A 358 -8.75 -4.21 5.18
N ASP A 359 -9.15 -3.20 5.96
CA ASP A 359 -10.55 -2.77 6.09
C ASP A 359 -11.00 -1.84 4.94
N ILE A 360 -10.09 -1.53 4.01
CA ILE A 360 -10.38 -0.69 2.85
C ILE A 360 -11.32 -1.41 1.89
N ARG A 361 -12.40 -0.72 1.50
CA ARG A 361 -13.40 -1.25 0.57
C ARG A 361 -12.81 -1.35 -0.85
N GLY A 362 -13.05 -2.48 -1.51
CA GLY A 362 -12.65 -2.70 -2.91
C GLY A 362 -11.37 -3.50 -3.11
N LEU A 363 -10.74 -3.97 -2.03
CA LEU A 363 -9.58 -4.85 -2.04
C LEU A 363 -9.93 -6.25 -2.59
N THR A 364 -9.00 -6.83 -3.36
CA THR A 364 -9.13 -8.18 -3.92
C THR A 364 -8.59 -9.27 -3.00
N SER A 365 -7.53 -8.99 -2.23
CA SER A 365 -6.86 -9.97 -1.37
C SER A 365 -6.76 -9.50 0.09
N ALA A 366 -7.91 -9.27 0.75
CA ALA A 366 -7.94 -8.78 2.14
C ALA A 366 -7.24 -9.74 3.14
N SER A 367 -7.35 -11.06 2.96
CA SER A 367 -6.68 -12.04 3.81
C SER A 367 -5.15 -12.02 3.68
N GLN A 368 -4.64 -11.79 2.47
CA GLN A 368 -3.21 -11.66 2.23
C GLN A 368 -2.68 -10.35 2.83
N LEU A 369 -3.45 -9.27 2.74
CA LEU A 369 -3.14 -8.00 3.41
C LEU A 369 -3.07 -8.15 4.91
N GLU A 370 -4.00 -8.88 5.52
CA GLU A 370 -3.97 -9.21 6.95
C GLU A 370 -2.70 -9.96 7.35
N GLN A 371 -2.31 -10.97 6.56
CA GLN A 371 -1.10 -11.76 6.80
C GLN A 371 0.17 -10.91 6.69
N LEU A 372 0.24 -10.04 5.67
CA LEU A 372 1.34 -9.08 5.52
C LEU A 372 1.38 -8.09 6.69
N ASN A 373 0.22 -7.55 7.09
CA ASN A 373 0.12 -6.62 8.21
C ASN A 373 0.64 -7.27 9.50
N LYS A 374 0.17 -8.49 9.81
CA LYS A 374 0.62 -9.28 10.97
C LYS A 374 2.11 -9.54 10.96
N ARG A 375 2.70 -9.86 9.79
CA ARG A 375 4.15 -10.06 9.65
C ARG A 375 4.91 -8.82 10.12
N TYR A 376 4.54 -7.62 9.66
CA TYR A 376 5.21 -6.38 10.04
C TYR A 376 4.91 -5.94 11.48
N TRP A 377 3.74 -6.29 12.03
CA TRP A 377 3.44 -6.14 13.46
C TRP A 377 4.45 -6.91 14.32
N TYR A 378 4.64 -8.21 14.05
CA TYR A 378 5.57 -9.04 14.84
C TYR A 378 7.03 -8.58 14.69
N ILE A 379 7.44 -8.19 13.48
CA ILE A 379 8.78 -7.66 13.23
C ILE A 379 9.02 -6.37 14.01
N CYS A 380 8.04 -5.46 14.01
CA CYS A 380 8.14 -4.21 14.76
C CYS A 380 8.18 -4.48 16.27
N GLN A 381 7.36 -5.39 16.77
CA GLN A 381 7.35 -5.79 18.17
C GLN A 381 8.72 -6.36 18.59
N ASP A 382 9.21 -7.37 17.86
CA ASP A 382 10.51 -8.01 18.09
C ASP A 382 11.65 -6.97 18.11
N PHE A 383 11.66 -6.05 17.14
CA PHE A 383 12.62 -4.97 17.09
C PHE A 383 12.57 -4.04 18.30
N THR A 384 11.37 -3.61 18.70
CA THR A 384 11.24 -2.72 19.87
C THR A 384 11.61 -3.41 21.18
N GLU A 385 11.22 -4.67 21.37
CA GLU A 385 11.57 -5.46 22.55
C GLU A 385 13.09 -5.71 22.63
N TYR A 386 13.73 -5.91 21.48
CA TYR A 386 15.17 -6.06 21.37
C TYR A 386 15.93 -4.75 21.63
N LYS A 387 15.58 -3.65 20.94
CA LYS A 387 16.32 -2.38 20.98
C LYS A 387 16.02 -1.57 22.25
N TYR A 388 14.82 -1.70 22.82
CA TYR A 388 14.34 -0.89 23.94
C TYR A 388 13.88 -1.77 25.11
N THR A 389 14.76 -2.64 25.59
CA THR A 389 14.52 -3.58 26.70
C THR A 389 14.00 -2.92 27.99
N HIS A 390 14.30 -1.63 28.20
CA HIS A 390 13.84 -0.83 29.35
C HIS A 390 12.47 -0.16 29.14
N GLN A 391 11.87 -0.26 27.95
CA GLN A 391 10.60 0.36 27.61
C GLN A 391 9.60 -0.69 27.10
N PRO A 392 9.03 -1.54 27.96
CA PRO A 392 8.14 -2.63 27.54
C PRO A 392 6.85 -2.15 26.86
N ASN A 393 6.44 -0.92 27.12
CA ASN A 393 5.26 -0.31 26.50
C ASN A 393 5.54 0.39 25.16
N ARG A 394 6.80 0.39 24.68
CA ARG A 394 7.18 1.15 23.50
C ARG A 394 6.39 0.73 22.26
N PHE A 395 6.25 -0.57 22.02
CA PHE A 395 5.45 -1.06 20.90
C PHE A 395 3.97 -0.64 20.99
N PRO A 396 3.24 -0.92 22.10
CA PRO A 396 1.90 -0.38 22.30
C PRO A 396 1.81 1.14 22.08
N ASP A 397 2.74 1.91 22.63
CA ASP A 397 2.77 3.37 22.51
C ASP A 397 2.87 3.82 21.04
N LEU A 398 3.71 3.18 20.23
CA LEU A 398 3.81 3.46 18.79
C LEU A 398 2.51 3.11 18.08
N MET A 399 1.93 1.96 18.37
CA MET A 399 0.72 1.47 17.70
C MET A 399 -0.51 2.31 18.02
N MET A 400 -0.60 2.86 19.24
CA MET A 400 -1.64 3.80 19.65
C MET A 400 -1.59 5.14 18.89
N CYS A 401 -0.47 5.47 18.25
CA CYS A 401 -0.39 6.66 17.41
C CYS A 401 -1.09 6.50 16.05
N LEU A 402 -1.22 5.27 15.52
CA LEU A 402 -1.80 5.03 14.19
C LEU A 402 -3.29 5.38 14.11
N PRO A 403 -4.15 5.02 15.09
CA PRO A 403 -5.54 5.46 15.11
C PRO A 403 -5.70 6.98 15.16
N GLU A 404 -4.86 7.68 15.93
CA GLU A 404 -4.88 9.15 16.00
C GLU A 404 -4.48 9.77 14.66
N ILE A 405 -3.46 9.22 13.97
CA ILE A 405 -3.08 9.64 12.62
C ILE A 405 -4.26 9.50 11.65
N ARG A 406 -4.95 8.35 11.67
CA ARG A 406 -6.11 8.09 10.81
C ARG A 406 -7.24 9.07 11.08
N TYR A 407 -7.53 9.31 12.36
CA TYR A 407 -8.56 10.24 12.79
C TYR A 407 -8.28 11.65 12.28
N ILE A 408 -7.08 12.16 12.58
CA ILE A 408 -6.66 13.51 12.20
C ILE A 408 -6.63 13.66 10.68
N ALA A 409 -6.00 12.71 9.97
CA ALA A 409 -5.87 12.79 8.52
C ALA A 409 -7.24 12.71 7.82
N GLY A 410 -8.17 11.88 8.33
CA GLY A 410 -9.55 11.81 7.84
C GLY A 410 -10.33 13.11 8.08
N LYS A 411 -10.16 13.75 9.24
CA LYS A 411 -10.78 15.05 9.53
C LYS A 411 -10.18 16.18 8.70
N MET A 412 -8.86 16.18 8.51
CA MET A 412 -8.12 17.19 7.76
C MET A 412 -8.59 17.31 6.30
N VAL A 413 -8.97 16.19 5.66
CA VAL A 413 -9.52 16.20 4.28
C VAL A 413 -10.85 16.94 4.17
N ASN A 414 -11.60 17.06 5.27
CA ASN A 414 -12.87 17.78 5.30
C ASN A 414 -12.72 19.27 5.64
N VAL A 415 -11.52 19.71 6.03
CA VAL A 415 -11.26 21.13 6.29
C VAL A 415 -11.30 21.91 4.97
N PRO A 416 -12.06 23.02 4.87
CA PRO A 416 -12.08 23.83 3.66
C PRO A 416 -10.68 24.29 3.25
N LEU A 417 -10.35 24.19 1.96
CA LEU A 417 -9.00 24.49 1.46
C LEU A 417 -8.53 25.91 1.82
N GLU A 418 -9.44 26.89 1.83
CA GLU A 418 -9.18 28.28 2.23
C GLU A 418 -8.70 28.39 3.68
N GLN A 419 -9.06 27.45 4.55
CA GLN A 419 -8.68 27.47 5.98
C GLN A 419 -7.33 26.78 6.24
N LEU A 420 -6.80 26.00 5.29
CA LEU A 420 -5.54 25.27 5.49
C LEU A 420 -4.34 26.17 5.81
N PRO A 421 -4.10 27.31 5.12
CA PRO A 421 -2.99 28.21 5.45
C PRO A 421 -3.02 28.67 6.92
N LEU A 422 -4.20 29.04 7.43
CA LEU A 422 -4.39 29.46 8.81
C LEU A 422 -4.22 28.28 9.78
N LEU A 423 -4.79 27.12 9.47
CA LEU A 423 -4.64 25.90 10.26
C LEU A 423 -3.16 25.55 10.45
N PHE A 424 -2.40 25.46 9.35
CA PHE A 424 -0.96 25.16 9.40
C PHE A 424 -0.18 26.26 10.13
N LYS A 425 -0.52 27.55 9.94
CA LYS A 425 0.10 28.63 10.72
C LYS A 425 -0.05 28.40 12.22
N VAL A 426 -1.26 28.09 12.69
CA VAL A 426 -1.52 27.90 14.13
C VAL A 426 -0.79 26.66 14.66
N VAL A 427 -0.86 25.52 13.97
CA VAL A 427 -0.20 24.27 14.38
C VAL A 427 1.31 24.46 14.46
N LEU A 428 1.93 24.97 13.39
CA LEU A 428 3.37 25.07 13.27
C LEU A 428 3.95 26.10 14.24
N HIS A 429 3.27 27.24 14.42
CA HIS A 429 3.64 28.23 15.42
C HIS A 429 3.60 27.65 16.85
N SER A 430 2.53 26.91 17.17
CA SER A 430 2.36 26.30 18.50
C SER A 430 3.44 25.25 18.78
N CYS A 431 3.75 24.40 17.80
CA CYS A 431 4.80 23.39 17.93
C CYS A 431 6.20 24.00 18.07
N LYS A 432 6.50 25.07 17.33
CA LYS A 432 7.80 25.76 17.38
C LYS A 432 8.02 26.50 18.70
N THR A 433 7.01 27.21 19.20
CA THR A 433 7.12 27.95 20.48
C THR A 433 7.31 27.03 21.69
N SER A 434 6.77 25.81 21.65
CA SER A 434 7.03 24.80 22.69
C SER A 434 8.48 24.32 22.69
N THR A 435 9.11 24.15 21.53
CA THR A 435 10.51 23.66 21.44
C THR A 435 11.58 24.68 21.89
N VAL A 436 11.24 25.97 22.00
CA VAL A 436 12.18 27.02 22.44
C VAL A 436 12.18 27.19 23.98
N LYS A 437 11.21 26.57 24.68
CA LYS A 437 11.06 26.65 26.14
C LYS A 437 11.64 25.45 26.90
N GLU A 438 12.02 24.39 26.20
CA GLU A 438 12.80 23.25 26.72
C GLU A 438 14.27 23.41 26.33
#